data_AF-A0A091QNZ0-F1
#
_entry.id   AF-A0A091QNZ0-F1
#
_cell.length_a   1.000
_cell.length_b   1.000
_cell.length_c   1.000
_cell.angle_alpha   90.00
_cell.angle_beta   90.00
_cell.angle_gamma   90.00
#
_symmetry.space_group_name_H-M   'P 1'
#
loop_
_entity.id
_entity.type
_entity.pdbx_description
1 polymer ?
#
loop_
_entity_poly.entity_id
_entity_poly.type
_entity_poly.pdbx_seq_one_letter_code
_entity_poly.pdbx_strand_id
1 'polypeptide(L)'
;QVDKTAELVARWTYCALSQEKLRRPIVACELGRLYNKDAVIEFLLDKSADKTPMEAASHIKSIKNVTELKLTDNPAWNGDKESIKGDKYDDSQSACFICPVVGLEMNGRHRFCFLRNCGCVFSERALREIKSEVCHKCGVPFQEEDVIVLNGNKDDVEVLKKRMEDRRLKSKLEK
;
A
#
# COMPACT_ATOMS: atom_id res chain seq x y z
N GLN A 1 20.41 0.69 -14.17
CA GLN A 1 20.14 1.63 -13.06
C GLN A 1 18.80 2.35 -13.26
N VAL A 2 18.41 2.66 -14.50
CA VAL A 2 17.09 3.19 -14.89
C VAL A 2 15.92 2.24 -14.51
N ASP A 3 16.10 0.92 -14.68
CA ASP A 3 15.03 -0.06 -14.43
C ASP A 3 14.55 -0.09 -12.98
N LYS A 4 15.46 0.08 -12.00
CA LYS A 4 15.11 0.06 -10.57
C LYS A 4 14.27 1.26 -10.16
N THR A 5 14.52 2.43 -10.76
CA THR A 5 13.74 3.64 -10.50
C THR A 5 12.35 3.52 -11.12
N ALA A 6 12.26 2.97 -12.34
CA ALA A 6 10.98 2.72 -13.00
C ALA A 6 10.12 1.70 -12.24
N GLU A 7 10.72 0.60 -11.77
CA GLU A 7 10.03 -0.41 -10.96
C GLU A 7 9.53 0.18 -9.63
N LEU A 8 10.33 1.04 -8.98
CA LEU A 8 9.91 1.73 -7.77
C LEU A 8 8.70 2.62 -8.07
N VAL A 9 8.79 3.53 -9.03
CA VAL A 9 7.67 4.41 -9.43
C VAL A 9 6.42 3.59 -9.74
N ALA A 10 6.58 2.46 -10.43
CA ALA A 10 5.46 1.59 -10.78
C ALA A 10 4.72 1.08 -9.52
N ARG A 11 5.45 0.58 -8.52
CA ARG A 11 4.88 0.05 -7.27
C ARG A 11 4.07 1.07 -6.46
N TRP A 12 4.39 2.36 -6.58
CA TRP A 12 3.71 3.44 -5.85
C TRP A 12 2.61 4.13 -6.66
N THR A 13 2.54 3.89 -7.97
CA THR A 13 1.62 4.60 -8.88
C THR A 13 0.57 3.68 -9.51
N TYR A 14 0.85 2.38 -9.62
CA TYR A 14 -0.01 1.43 -10.34
C TYR A 14 -0.49 0.29 -9.43
N CYS A 15 -1.68 -0.20 -9.75
CA CYS A 15 -2.33 -1.33 -9.13
C CYS A 15 -1.52 -2.60 -9.39
N ALA A 16 -1.10 -3.30 -8.33
CA ALA A 16 -0.31 -4.53 -8.44
C ALA A 16 -1.06 -5.69 -9.13
N LEU A 17 -2.37 -5.57 -9.30
CA LEU A 17 -3.21 -6.56 -9.97
C LEU A 17 -3.53 -6.14 -11.41
N SER A 18 -4.20 -5.01 -11.62
CA SER A 18 -4.66 -4.59 -12.95
C SER A 18 -3.60 -3.86 -13.78
N GLN A 19 -2.48 -3.46 -13.17
CA GLN A 19 -1.45 -2.60 -13.78
C GLN A 19 -1.97 -1.23 -14.24
N GLU A 20 -3.20 -0.88 -13.91
CA GLU A 20 -3.76 0.46 -14.12
C GLU A 20 -3.29 1.42 -13.02
N LYS A 21 -3.40 2.72 -13.27
CA LYS A 21 -3.08 3.74 -12.28
C LYS A 21 -3.92 3.57 -11.00
N LEU A 22 -3.30 3.80 -9.84
CA LEU A 22 -4.00 3.77 -8.56
C LEU A 22 -5.04 4.90 -8.50
N ARG A 23 -6.28 4.53 -8.22
CA ARG A 23 -7.42 5.44 -8.05
C ARG A 23 -8.17 5.10 -6.77
N ARG A 24 -8.68 6.13 -6.10
CA ARG A 24 -9.50 5.92 -4.89
C ARG A 24 -10.79 5.16 -5.24
N PRO A 25 -11.24 4.23 -4.39
CA PRO A 25 -10.60 3.77 -3.16
C PRO A 25 -9.40 2.84 -3.41
N ILE A 26 -8.26 3.16 -2.79
CA ILE A 26 -7.03 2.35 -2.85
C ILE A 26 -7.02 1.42 -1.64
N VAL A 27 -6.74 0.14 -1.87
CA VAL A 27 -6.60 -0.87 -0.82
C VAL A 27 -5.18 -1.43 -0.79
N ALA A 28 -4.73 -1.87 0.38
CA ALA A 28 -3.50 -2.63 0.53
C ALA A 28 -3.78 -4.03 1.06
N CYS A 29 -3.01 -5.02 0.60
CA CYS A 29 -3.06 -6.36 1.17
C CYS A 29 -2.18 -6.48 2.42
N GLU A 30 -2.27 -7.63 3.10
CA GLU A 30 -1.46 -7.95 4.28
C GLU A 30 0.04 -8.08 4.00
N LEU A 31 0.46 -8.12 2.72
CA LEU A 31 1.86 -8.08 2.28
C LEU A 31 2.33 -6.68 1.85
N GLY A 32 1.49 -5.65 2.03
CA GLY A 32 1.85 -4.26 1.75
C GLY A 32 1.80 -3.85 0.27
N ARG A 33 1.21 -4.65 -0.61
CA ARG A 33 0.99 -4.28 -2.03
C ARG A 33 -0.26 -3.42 -2.17
N LEU A 34 -0.24 -2.50 -3.13
CA LEU A 34 -1.33 -1.55 -3.40
C LEU A 34 -2.20 -2.01 -4.58
N TYR A 35 -3.52 -1.81 -4.47
CA TYR A 35 -4.50 -2.21 -5.47
C TYR A 35 -5.63 -1.18 -5.59
N ASN A 36 -6.23 -1.11 -6.77
CA ASN A 36 -7.56 -0.53 -6.94
C ASN A 36 -8.60 -1.49 -6.34
N LYS A 37 -9.52 -0.97 -5.53
CA LYS A 37 -10.55 -1.80 -4.88
C LYS A 37 -11.41 -2.54 -5.91
N ASP A 38 -11.78 -1.90 -7.01
CA ASP A 38 -12.58 -2.49 -8.08
C ASP A 38 -11.88 -3.71 -8.68
N ALA A 39 -10.58 -3.59 -9.00
CA ALA A 39 -9.77 -4.68 -9.53
C ALA A 39 -9.73 -5.89 -8.58
N VAL A 40 -9.64 -5.65 -7.26
CA VAL A 40 -9.68 -6.74 -6.27
C VAL A 40 -11.05 -7.40 -6.23
N ILE A 41 -12.14 -6.62 -6.33
CA ILE A 41 -13.51 -7.15 -6.34
C ILE A 41 -13.74 -7.99 -7.60
N GLU A 42 -13.39 -7.47 -8.78
CA GLU A 42 -13.46 -8.19 -10.05
C GLU A 42 -12.67 -9.50 -9.99
N PHE A 43 -11.43 -9.44 -9.47
CA PHE A 43 -10.64 -10.63 -9.23
C PHE A 43 -11.33 -11.61 -8.28
N LEU A 44 -11.97 -11.18 -7.21
CA LEU A 44 -12.64 -12.10 -6.29
C LEU A 44 -13.93 -12.70 -6.88
N LEU A 45 -14.58 -12.01 -7.82
CA LEU A 45 -15.81 -12.46 -8.48
C LEU A 45 -15.55 -13.41 -9.65
N ASP A 46 -14.38 -13.32 -10.28
CA ASP A 46 -13.99 -14.23 -11.35
C ASP A 46 -13.81 -15.66 -10.84
N LYS A 47 -14.73 -16.53 -11.29
CA LYS A 47 -14.79 -17.97 -10.99
C LYS A 47 -14.43 -18.84 -12.20
N SER A 48 -13.86 -18.27 -13.24
CA SER A 48 -13.43 -19.04 -14.42
C SER A 48 -12.44 -20.14 -14.01
N ALA A 49 -12.62 -21.34 -14.55
CA ALA A 49 -11.75 -22.48 -14.26
C ALA A 49 -10.31 -22.26 -14.77
N ASP A 50 -10.16 -21.41 -15.78
CA ASP A 50 -8.87 -21.04 -16.41
C ASP A 50 -8.17 -19.86 -15.72
N LYS A 51 -8.75 -19.35 -14.64
CA LYS A 51 -8.18 -18.24 -13.89
C LYS A 51 -6.83 -18.62 -13.30
N THR A 52 -5.77 -18.16 -13.94
CA THR A 52 -4.42 -18.29 -13.39
C THR A 52 -4.30 -17.34 -12.19
N PRO A 53 -4.08 -17.85 -10.96
CA PRO A 53 -3.89 -16.97 -9.82
C PRO A 53 -2.67 -16.10 -10.05
N MET A 54 -2.87 -14.80 -10.22
CA MET A 54 -1.77 -13.85 -10.33
C MET A 54 -0.95 -13.94 -9.04
N GLU A 55 0.37 -14.18 -9.12
CA GLU A 55 1.25 -14.25 -7.94
C GLU A 55 1.14 -12.99 -7.06
N ALA A 56 0.84 -11.85 -7.70
CA ALA A 56 0.59 -10.58 -7.04
C ALA A 56 -0.60 -10.64 -6.07
N ALA A 57 -1.61 -11.48 -6.27
CA ALA A 57 -2.88 -11.50 -5.52
C ALA A 57 -3.29 -12.90 -4.99
N SER A 58 -2.47 -13.94 -5.15
CA SER A 58 -2.80 -15.33 -4.75
C SER A 58 -3.21 -15.53 -3.29
N HIS A 59 -2.77 -14.64 -2.40
CA HIS A 59 -3.09 -14.65 -0.97
C HIS A 59 -4.42 -13.95 -0.62
N ILE A 60 -5.03 -13.22 -1.56
CA ILE A 60 -6.28 -12.48 -1.38
C ILE A 60 -7.44 -13.41 -1.73
N LYS A 61 -8.08 -13.97 -0.71
CA LYS A 61 -9.20 -14.93 -0.88
C LYS A 61 -10.56 -14.30 -0.57
N SER A 62 -10.56 -13.12 0.03
CA SER A 62 -11.76 -12.37 0.36
C SER A 62 -11.42 -10.89 0.51
N ILE A 63 -12.44 -10.03 0.48
CA ILE A 63 -12.27 -8.58 0.69
C ILE A 63 -11.70 -8.26 2.09
N LYS A 64 -11.85 -9.17 3.06
CA LYS A 64 -11.27 -9.02 4.41
C LYS A 64 -9.74 -9.13 4.42
N ASN A 65 -9.13 -9.62 3.35
CA ASN A 65 -7.66 -9.73 3.23
C ASN A 65 -7.00 -8.46 2.68
N VAL A 66 -7.79 -7.42 2.42
CA VAL A 66 -7.31 -6.10 2.03
C VAL A 66 -7.89 -5.04 2.98
N THR A 67 -7.17 -3.95 3.14
CA THR A 67 -7.56 -2.80 3.98
C THR A 67 -7.61 -1.56 3.10
N GLU A 68 -8.73 -0.84 3.13
CA GLU A 68 -8.85 0.45 2.46
C GLU A 68 -7.98 1.50 3.13
N LEU A 69 -7.15 2.18 2.34
CA LEU A 69 -6.16 3.12 2.84
C LEU A 69 -6.75 4.53 3.00
N LYS A 70 -6.50 5.14 4.15
CA LYS A 70 -6.83 6.53 4.45
C LYS A 70 -5.63 7.42 4.19
N LEU A 71 -5.29 7.56 2.92
CA LEU A 71 -4.21 8.41 2.42
C LEU A 71 -4.51 9.89 2.67
N THR A 72 -3.46 10.68 2.83
CA THR A 72 -3.53 12.14 2.97
C THR A 72 -3.02 12.77 1.69
N ASP A 73 -3.83 13.61 1.05
CA ASP A 73 -3.48 14.27 -0.20
C ASP A 73 -2.31 15.23 -0.01
N ASN A 74 -1.45 15.32 -1.02
CA ASN A 74 -0.35 16.27 -1.06
C ASN A 74 -0.84 17.62 -1.58
N PRO A 75 -0.82 18.71 -0.79
CA PRO A 75 -1.19 20.05 -1.28
C PRO A 75 -0.29 20.55 -2.42
N ALA A 76 0.92 20.02 -2.56
CA ALA A 76 1.85 20.35 -3.63
C ALA A 76 1.63 19.53 -4.92
N TRP A 77 0.66 18.60 -4.93
CA TRP A 77 0.32 17.81 -6.12
C TRP A 77 -0.63 18.57 -7.05
N ASN A 78 -0.21 18.75 -8.30
CA ASN A 78 -0.93 19.54 -9.31
C ASN A 78 -1.48 18.68 -10.45
N GLY A 79 -1.86 17.44 -10.15
CA GLY A 79 -2.35 16.48 -11.15
C GLY A 79 -1.23 15.74 -11.88
N ASP A 80 -1.66 14.78 -12.68
CA ASP A 80 -0.79 14.08 -13.62
C ASP A 80 -0.53 14.99 -14.81
N LYS A 81 0.50 15.84 -14.70
CA LYS A 81 1.00 16.51 -15.90
C LYS A 81 1.59 15.42 -16.79
N GLU A 82 0.89 15.06 -17.87
CA GLU A 82 1.52 14.32 -18.97
C GLU A 82 2.79 15.08 -19.35
N SER A 83 3.94 14.42 -19.26
CA SER A 83 5.21 15.01 -19.66
C SER A 83 5.09 15.46 -21.11
N ILE A 84 4.83 16.76 -21.31
CA ILE A 84 4.91 17.38 -22.62
C ILE A 84 6.34 17.15 -23.10
N LYS A 85 6.48 16.43 -24.21
CA LYS A 85 7.75 16.13 -24.88
C LYS A 85 8.65 17.38 -24.88
N GLY A 86 9.73 17.34 -24.11
CA GLY A 86 10.70 18.43 -24.04
C GLY A 86 11.73 18.22 -22.95
N ASP A 87 12.75 17.41 -23.24
CA ASP A 87 14.16 17.43 -22.80
C ASP A 87 14.58 18.00 -21.42
N LYS A 88 13.68 18.03 -20.44
CA LYS A 88 13.99 18.36 -19.05
C LYS A 88 13.44 17.23 -18.19
N TYR A 89 14.34 16.53 -17.52
CA TYR A 89 13.99 15.65 -16.40
C TYR A 89 13.28 16.52 -15.36
N ASP A 90 11.95 16.54 -15.37
CA ASP A 90 11.16 17.14 -14.30
C ASP A 90 11.25 16.22 -13.07
N ASP A 91 12.32 16.41 -12.30
CA ASP A 91 12.59 15.70 -11.04
C ASP A 91 11.58 16.07 -9.92
N SER A 92 10.52 16.82 -10.27
CA SER A 92 9.64 17.51 -9.35
C SER A 92 8.15 17.20 -9.58
N GLN A 93 7.80 16.00 -10.06
CA GLN A 93 6.44 15.49 -9.87
C GLN A 93 6.24 15.11 -8.40
N SER A 94 5.64 16.02 -7.65
CA SER A 94 5.21 15.79 -6.26
C SER A 94 4.36 14.52 -6.18
N ALA A 95 4.52 13.70 -5.15
CA ALA A 95 3.67 12.53 -4.96
C ALA A 95 2.20 12.95 -4.72
N CYS A 96 1.23 12.16 -5.17
CA CYS A 96 -0.20 12.45 -4.90
C CYS A 96 -0.52 12.43 -3.39
N PHE A 97 0.24 11.67 -2.59
CA PHE A 97 0.01 11.50 -1.16
C PHE A 97 1.24 11.82 -0.32
N ILE A 98 1.00 12.28 0.92
CA ILE A 98 2.04 12.56 1.92
C ILE A 98 1.73 11.91 3.27
N CYS A 99 2.75 11.81 4.11
CA CYS A 99 2.58 11.49 5.53
C CYS A 99 1.95 12.68 6.27
N PRO A 100 0.84 12.50 7.00
CA PRO A 100 0.15 13.60 7.69
C PRO A 100 0.93 14.20 8.87
N VAL A 101 1.97 13.53 9.36
CA VAL A 101 2.76 13.95 10.53
C VAL A 101 4.00 14.72 10.11
N VAL A 102 4.80 14.13 9.23
CA VAL A 102 6.12 14.66 8.85
C VAL A 102 6.16 15.28 7.45
N GLY A 103 5.04 15.27 6.71
CA GLY A 103 4.95 15.86 5.37
C GLY A 103 5.75 15.15 4.27
N LEU A 104 6.37 14.00 4.56
CA LEU A 104 7.15 13.23 3.58
C LEU A 104 6.26 12.72 2.45
N GLU A 105 6.80 12.69 1.23
CA GLU A 105 6.10 12.23 0.04
C GLU A 105 6.07 10.70 -0.09
N MET A 106 4.92 10.16 -0.48
CA MET A 106 4.68 8.74 -0.68
C MET A 106 5.04 8.32 -2.12
N ASN A 107 6.32 8.48 -2.51
CA ASN A 107 6.86 8.18 -3.85
C ASN A 107 7.89 7.03 -3.88
N GLY A 108 8.07 6.34 -2.75
CA GLY A 108 9.05 5.26 -2.62
C GLY A 108 10.47 5.68 -2.25
N ARG A 109 10.78 6.98 -2.19
CA ARG A 109 12.04 7.47 -1.59
C ARG A 109 12.06 7.30 -0.08
N HIS A 110 10.89 7.25 0.55
CA HIS A 110 10.71 7.01 1.98
C HIS A 110 9.85 5.77 2.21
N ARG A 111 10.11 5.07 3.32
CA ARG A 111 9.33 3.92 3.76
C ARG A 111 8.02 4.39 4.37
N PHE A 112 6.92 3.77 3.94
CA PHE A 112 5.58 4.00 4.48
C PHE A 112 4.98 2.70 4.98
N CYS A 113 4.01 2.84 5.86
CA CYS A 113 3.25 1.74 6.43
C CYS A 113 1.80 2.19 6.65
N PHE A 114 0.90 1.23 6.82
CA PHE A 114 -0.46 1.49 7.25
C PHE A 114 -0.80 0.68 8.49
N LEU A 115 -1.75 1.18 9.27
CA LEU A 115 -2.29 0.48 10.42
C LEU A 115 -3.50 -0.35 9.98
N ARG A 116 -3.42 -1.68 10.13
CA ARG A 116 -4.47 -2.61 9.68
C ARG A 116 -5.84 -2.32 10.30
N ASN A 117 -5.87 -1.88 11.56
CA ASN A 117 -7.11 -1.67 12.30
C ASN A 117 -7.92 -0.46 11.78
N CYS A 118 -7.30 0.49 11.08
CA CYS A 118 -7.98 1.71 10.67
C CYS A 118 -7.66 2.21 9.25
N GLY A 119 -6.67 1.62 8.58
CA GLY A 119 -6.23 1.98 7.23
C GLY A 119 -5.41 3.28 7.13
N CYS A 120 -5.12 3.96 8.23
CA CYS A 120 -4.35 5.20 8.20
C CYS A 120 -2.90 4.92 7.78
N VAL A 121 -2.38 5.76 6.89
CA VAL A 121 -1.05 5.61 6.28
C VAL A 121 -0.08 6.65 6.85
N PHE A 122 1.12 6.21 7.21
CA PHE A 122 2.18 7.04 7.77
C PHE A 122 3.54 6.67 7.19
N SER A 123 4.49 7.60 7.24
CA SER A 123 5.89 7.23 7.06
C SER A 123 6.34 6.43 8.29
N GLU A 124 7.24 5.48 8.08
CA GLU A 124 7.83 4.70 9.17
C GLU A 124 8.57 5.60 10.17
N ARG A 125 9.15 6.70 9.68
CA ARG A 125 9.78 7.74 10.50
C ARG A 125 8.81 8.33 11.52
N ALA A 126 7.60 8.69 11.09
CA ALA A 126 6.60 9.26 11.98
C ALA A 126 6.20 8.29 13.11
N LEU A 127 5.99 7.01 12.79
CA LEU A 127 5.62 6.02 13.80
C LEU A 127 6.75 5.80 14.82
N ARG A 128 8.01 5.75 14.36
CA ARG A 128 9.18 5.56 15.24
C ARG A 128 9.40 6.73 16.19
N GLU A 129 9.13 7.96 15.74
CA GLU A 129 9.32 9.17 16.54
C GLU A 129 8.18 9.37 17.57
N ILE A 130 6.92 9.05 17.21
CA ILE A 130 5.76 9.28 18.10
C ILE A 130 5.65 8.21 19.21
N LYS A 131 5.99 6.94 18.93
CA LYS A 131 5.87 5.80 19.89
C LYS A 131 4.52 5.77 20.64
N SER A 132 3.42 5.87 19.90
CA SER A 132 2.05 5.82 20.43
C SER A 132 1.42 4.45 20.17
N GLU A 133 0.62 3.98 21.11
CA GLU A 133 -0.21 2.77 20.97
C GLU A 133 -1.60 3.07 20.34
N VAL A 134 -1.85 4.35 20.03
CA VAL A 134 -3.05 4.82 19.32
C VAL A 134 -2.69 5.54 18.04
N CYS A 135 -3.49 5.33 17.00
CA CYS A 135 -3.30 5.97 15.70
C CYS A 135 -3.37 7.49 15.81
N HIS A 136 -2.28 8.18 15.47
CA HIS A 136 -2.20 9.65 15.62
C HIS A 136 -3.20 10.42 14.76
N LYS A 137 -3.78 9.80 13.71
CA LYS A 137 -4.76 10.43 12.83
C LYS A 137 -6.22 10.23 13.30
N CYS A 138 -6.54 9.09 13.92
CA CYS A 138 -7.95 8.74 14.22
C CYS A 138 -8.19 8.10 15.59
N GLY A 139 -7.17 8.00 16.44
CA GLY A 139 -7.29 7.51 17.82
C GLY A 139 -7.50 6.00 17.99
N VAL A 140 -7.62 5.23 16.90
CA VAL A 140 -7.82 3.77 16.97
C VAL A 140 -6.58 3.10 17.55
N PRO A 141 -6.71 2.26 18.61
CA PRO A 141 -5.60 1.49 19.15
C PRO A 141 -4.99 0.53 18.14
N PHE A 142 -3.68 0.33 18.20
CA PHE A 142 -2.97 -0.61 17.37
C PHE A 142 -1.76 -1.19 18.10
N GLN A 143 -1.33 -2.37 17.67
CA GLN A 143 -0.10 -3.03 18.13
C GLN A 143 0.94 -3.05 17.01
N GLU A 144 2.18 -3.42 17.32
CA GLU A 144 3.26 -3.47 16.32
C GLU A 144 2.94 -4.45 15.16
N GLU A 145 2.21 -5.52 15.45
CA GLU A 145 1.76 -6.51 14.47
C GLU A 145 0.66 -6.00 13.54
N ASP A 146 0.05 -4.86 13.88
CA ASP A 146 -0.94 -4.16 13.06
C ASP A 146 -0.29 -3.21 12.04
N VAL A 147 1.01 -2.94 12.19
CA VAL A 147 1.78 -2.13 11.26
C VAL A 147 2.20 -2.98 10.06
N ILE A 148 1.73 -2.59 8.87
CA ILE A 148 2.05 -3.25 7.61
C ILE A 148 2.87 -2.28 6.75
N VAL A 149 4.12 -2.65 6.45
CA VAL A 149 5.00 -1.85 5.59
C VAL A 149 4.50 -1.92 4.14
N LEU A 150 4.31 -0.76 3.52
CA LEU A 150 3.91 -0.64 2.12
C LEU A 150 5.12 -0.79 1.22
N ASN A 151 4.97 -1.61 0.19
CA ASN A 151 5.99 -1.86 -0.81
C ASN A 151 7.38 -2.19 -0.20
N GLY A 152 7.39 -2.98 0.87
CA GLY A 152 8.62 -3.43 1.54
C GLY A 152 9.58 -4.22 0.64
N ASN A 153 10.79 -4.44 1.16
CA ASN A 153 11.79 -5.32 0.56
C ASN A 153 11.43 -6.80 0.77
N LYS A 154 12.32 -7.72 0.37
CA LYS A 154 12.07 -9.16 0.50
C LYS A 154 11.90 -9.58 1.97
N ASP A 155 12.78 -9.12 2.85
CA ASP A 155 12.75 -9.43 4.28
C ASP A 155 11.45 -8.92 4.94
N ASP A 156 11.03 -7.69 4.61
CA ASP A 156 9.76 -7.12 5.05
C ASP A 156 8.59 -8.03 4.64
N VAL A 157 8.57 -8.47 3.38
CA VAL A 157 7.50 -9.33 2.84
C VAL A 157 7.49 -10.70 3.51
N GLU A 158 8.65 -11.28 3.82
CA GLU A 158 8.75 -12.55 4.54
C GLU A 158 8.18 -12.44 5.96
N VAL A 159 8.54 -11.36 6.69
CA VAL A 159 7.98 -11.07 8.02
C VAL A 159 6.46 -10.88 7.94
N LEU A 160 5.98 -10.08 6.97
CA LEU A 160 4.56 -9.84 6.78
C LEU A 160 3.79 -11.11 6.40
N LYS A 161 4.40 -11.98 5.59
CA LYS A 161 3.81 -13.27 5.20
C LYS A 161 3.64 -14.18 6.41
N LYS A 162 4.67 -14.31 7.25
CA LYS A 162 4.58 -15.08 8.50
C LYS A 162 3.48 -14.53 9.42
N ARG A 163 3.45 -13.21 9.64
CA ARG A 163 2.41 -12.54 10.44
C ARG A 163 1.00 -12.77 9.88
N MET A 164 0.84 -12.75 8.55
CA MET A 164 -0.44 -13.05 7.89
C MET A 164 -0.88 -14.50 8.14
N GLU A 165 0.02 -15.46 7.96
CA GLU A 165 -0.26 -16.88 8.15
C GLU A 165 -0.64 -17.19 9.62
N ASP A 166 0.12 -16.65 10.58
CA ASP A 166 -0.13 -16.79 12.01
C ASP A 166 -1.51 -16.24 12.39
N ARG A 167 -1.88 -15.05 11.90
CA ARG A 167 -3.21 -14.46 12.16
C ARG A 167 -4.33 -15.31 11.57
N ARG A 168 -4.17 -15.79 10.32
CA ARG A 168 -5.17 -16.62 9.64
C ARG A 168 -5.34 -17.97 10.33
N LEU A 169 -4.28 -18.52 10.92
CA LEU A 169 -4.35 -19.73 11.71
C LEU A 169 -5.13 -19.50 13.01
N LYS A 170 -4.81 -18.43 13.76
CA LYS A 170 -5.54 -18.05 14.98
C LYS A 170 -7.03 -17.86 14.72
N SER A 171 -7.40 -17.09 13.70
CA SER A 171 -8.82 -16.87 13.35
C SER A 171 -9.56 -18.11 12.83
N LYS A 172 -8.86 -19.19 12.48
CA LYS A 172 -9.48 -20.48 12.17
C LYS A 172 -9.69 -21.34 13.42
N LEU A 173 -8.81 -21.21 14.41
CA LEU A 173 -8.89 -21.93 15.68
C LEU A 173 -9.93 -21.32 16.62
N GLU A 174 -10.19 -20.02 16.49
CA GLU A 174 -11.21 -19.28 17.25
C GLU A 174 -12.63 -19.38 16.65
N LYS A 175 -12.77 -20.04 15.49
CA LYS A 175 -14.05 -20.28 14.82
C LYS A 175 -14.52 -21.71 15.08
#